data_AF-A0ABD5S4E5-F1
#
_entry.id   AF-A0ABD5S4E5-F1
#
_cell.length_a   1.000
_cell.length_b   1.000
_cell.length_c   1.000
_cell.angle_alpha   90.00
_cell.angle_beta   90.00
_cell.angle_gamma   90.00
#
_symmetry.space_group_name_H-M   'P 1'
#
loop_
_entity.id
_entity.type
_entity.pdbx_description
1 polymer ?
#
loop_
_entity_poly.entity_id
_entity_poly.type
_entity_poly.pdbx_seq_one_letter_code
_entity_poly.pdbx_strand_id
1 'polypeptide(L)'
;MDESSTSPSGGDREASAERDPNVDRDSTSGRERGPDEVYCRNCAAVISERAEICPDCGVRQRAPPKSSLEPALDDLLEGGNPFVAAVASALVPGLGQLYNRQLTKGLVLLVAGFLAGLSMAVFVGFLLYPVVWVYAVYDAYTVAARQTPPLSFDDGA
;
A
#
# COMPACT_ATOMS: atom_id res chain seq x y z
N MET A 1 17.25 -56.57 72.48
CA MET A 1 17.47 -55.34 71.68
C MET A 1 16.30 -54.47 72.06
N ASP A 2 16.43 -53.88 73.23
CA ASP A 2 15.34 -53.34 74.03
C ASP A 2 15.53 -51.85 74.19
N GLU A 3 14.39 -51.14 74.26
CA GLU A 3 14.09 -50.01 75.16
C GLU A 3 15.17 -48.95 75.43
N SER A 4 14.88 -47.67 75.64
CA SER A 4 13.72 -46.80 75.57
C SER A 4 14.31 -45.43 75.97
N SER A 5 13.74 -44.34 75.43
CA SER A 5 13.60 -43.01 76.06
C SER A 5 14.65 -42.49 77.05
N THR A 6 15.22 -41.30 76.78
CA THR A 6 14.92 -40.09 77.58
C THR A 6 15.22 -38.79 76.80
N SER A 7 14.21 -37.91 76.72
CA SER A 7 14.23 -36.50 76.27
C SER A 7 14.70 -35.58 77.41
N PRO A 8 15.18 -34.33 77.18
CA PRO A 8 14.30 -33.13 77.19
C PRO A 8 14.85 -32.00 76.25
N SER A 9 14.27 -30.84 75.95
CA SER A 9 13.02 -30.12 76.25
C SER A 9 13.09 -28.77 75.49
N GLY A 10 11.94 -28.26 75.06
CA GLY A 10 11.68 -26.82 74.89
C GLY A 10 12.19 -26.19 73.58
N GLY A 11 11.40 -25.42 72.84
CA GLY A 11 10.05 -24.94 73.08
C GLY A 11 9.55 -24.19 71.85
N ASP A 12 8.24 -24.23 71.68
CA ASP A 12 7.35 -23.17 71.23
C ASP A 12 7.91 -22.10 70.28
N ARG A 13 7.33 -22.02 69.08
CA ARG A 13 6.38 -20.95 68.72
C ARG A 13 5.95 -21.04 67.27
N GLU A 14 4.64 -20.98 67.08
CA GLU A 14 3.98 -20.62 65.83
C GLU A 14 4.60 -19.36 65.21
N ALA A 15 4.80 -19.40 63.90
CA ALA A 15 4.69 -18.21 63.06
C ALA A 15 4.16 -18.65 61.71
N SER A 16 2.84 -18.56 61.58
CA SER A 16 2.12 -18.45 60.33
C SER A 16 2.88 -17.52 59.39
N ALA A 17 3.57 -18.09 58.41
CA ALA A 17 4.08 -17.31 57.29
C ALA A 17 2.87 -16.89 56.48
N GLU A 18 2.39 -15.67 56.73
CA GLU A 18 1.53 -14.92 55.83
C GLU A 18 2.02 -15.14 54.40
N ARG A 19 1.17 -15.77 53.58
CA ARG A 19 1.38 -15.84 52.14
C ARG A 19 1.24 -14.42 51.62
N ASP A 20 2.38 -13.77 51.39
CA ASP A 20 2.48 -12.45 50.80
C ASP A 20 1.75 -12.46 49.43
N PRO A 21 0.63 -11.72 49.27
CA PRO A 21 -0.14 -11.69 48.04
C PRO A 21 0.56 -10.91 46.91
N ASN A 22 1.79 -10.44 47.13
CA ASN A 22 2.56 -9.65 46.17
C ASN A 22 3.67 -10.45 45.45
N VAL A 23 3.74 -11.77 45.65
CA VAL A 23 4.69 -12.69 44.97
C VAL A 23 4.15 -13.15 43.61
N ASP A 24 3.58 -12.23 42.83
CA ASP A 24 3.15 -12.48 41.43
C ASP A 24 3.69 -11.38 40.49
N ARG A 25 4.85 -10.80 40.82
CA ARG A 25 5.68 -10.01 39.89
C ARG A 25 7.02 -10.70 39.68
N ASP A 26 7.00 -12.02 39.55
CA ASP A 26 8.18 -12.78 39.14
C ASP A 26 8.46 -12.49 37.67
N SER A 27 9.34 -11.52 37.49
CA SER A 27 10.08 -11.24 36.27
C SER A 27 10.69 -12.54 35.74
N THR A 28 10.10 -13.09 34.69
CA THR A 28 10.62 -14.18 33.86
C THR A 28 11.88 -13.74 33.08
N SER A 29 12.89 -13.21 33.77
CA SER A 29 14.15 -12.76 33.18
C SER A 29 15.21 -13.88 33.09
N GLY A 30 14.82 -15.15 33.23
CA GLY A 30 15.75 -16.29 33.21
C GLY A 30 15.17 -17.64 32.77
N ARG A 31 13.92 -17.70 32.30
CA ARG A 31 13.31 -18.91 31.74
C ARG A 31 13.54 -18.96 30.23
N GLU A 32 13.80 -20.15 29.70
CA GLU A 32 13.83 -20.35 28.24
C GLU A 32 12.46 -20.02 27.64
N ARG A 33 12.46 -19.20 26.60
CA ARG A 33 11.29 -18.75 25.84
C ARG A 33 10.48 -19.94 25.31
N GLY A 34 9.18 -19.96 25.58
CA GLY A 34 8.24 -20.92 24.98
C GLY A 34 8.02 -20.69 23.48
N PRO A 35 7.31 -21.61 22.80
CA PRO A 35 7.07 -21.52 21.36
C PRO A 35 6.27 -20.27 20.94
N ASP A 36 5.36 -19.77 21.80
CA ASP A 36 4.46 -18.64 21.51
C ASP A 36 4.82 -17.34 22.29
N GLU A 37 6.03 -17.28 22.81
CA GLU A 37 6.56 -16.10 23.52
C GLU A 37 7.53 -15.38 22.58
N VAL A 38 7.94 -14.14 22.83
CA VAL A 38 8.92 -13.30 22.12
C VAL A 38 9.71 -12.51 23.17
N TYR A 39 10.91 -12.06 22.83
CA TYR A 39 11.63 -11.12 23.69
C TYR A 39 11.17 -9.69 23.40
N CYS A 40 10.91 -8.92 24.46
CA CYS A 40 10.62 -7.50 24.37
C CYS A 40 11.81 -6.75 23.75
N ARG A 41 11.57 -5.94 22.70
CA ARG A 41 12.62 -5.17 22.01
C ARG A 41 13.29 -4.06 22.84
N ASN A 42 12.75 -3.76 24.03
CA ASN A 42 13.24 -2.68 24.88
C ASN A 42 13.90 -3.20 26.17
N CYS A 43 13.20 -4.05 26.94
CA CYS A 43 13.70 -4.55 28.23
C CYS A 43 14.12 -6.03 28.20
N ALA A 44 13.99 -6.72 27.06
CA ALA A 44 14.33 -8.13 26.88
C ALA A 44 13.55 -9.13 27.76
N ALA A 45 12.46 -8.71 28.43
CA ALA A 45 11.57 -9.65 29.12
C ALA A 45 10.90 -10.61 28.13
N VAL A 46 10.64 -11.85 28.59
CA VAL A 46 9.88 -12.86 27.84
C VAL A 46 8.40 -12.50 27.93
N ILE A 47 7.79 -12.20 26.78
CA ILE A 47 6.39 -11.78 26.66
C ILE A 47 5.68 -12.67 25.65
N SER A 48 4.35 -12.72 25.67
CA SER A 48 3.63 -13.42 24.60
C SER A 48 3.86 -12.77 23.24
N GLU A 49 3.91 -13.54 22.15
CA GLU A 49 4.03 -13.02 20.78
C GLU A 49 2.92 -12.02 20.41
N ARG A 50 1.75 -12.22 21.01
CA ARG A 50 0.53 -11.42 20.82
C ARG A 50 0.42 -10.22 21.79
N ALA A 51 1.46 -9.95 22.58
CA ALA A 51 1.46 -8.81 23.51
C ALA A 51 1.43 -7.48 22.75
N GLU A 52 0.39 -6.67 22.97
CA GLU A 52 0.34 -5.30 22.41
C GLU A 52 1.23 -4.34 23.19
N ILE A 53 1.29 -4.51 24.51
CA ILE A 53 2.10 -3.74 25.46
C ILE A 53 2.91 -4.73 26.30
N CYS A 54 4.19 -4.47 26.49
CA CYS A 54 5.03 -5.25 27.40
C CYS A 54 4.63 -4.97 28.86
N PRO A 55 4.26 -5.98 29.67
CA PRO A 55 3.86 -5.77 31.07
C PRO A 55 5.01 -5.31 31.96
N ASP A 56 6.26 -5.62 31.60
CA ASP A 56 7.44 -5.29 32.42
C ASP A 56 7.92 -3.85 32.25
N CYS A 57 7.90 -3.31 31.02
CA CYS A 57 8.45 -1.97 30.74
C CYS A 57 7.47 -1.01 30.05
N GLY A 58 6.26 -1.46 29.71
CA GLY A 58 5.19 -0.60 29.19
C GLY A 58 5.33 -0.16 27.73
N VAL A 59 6.39 -0.53 27.00
CA VAL A 59 6.49 -0.18 25.57
C VAL A 59 5.57 -1.05 24.71
N ARG A 60 5.03 -0.46 23.65
CA ARG A 60 4.21 -1.18 22.65
C ARG A 60 5.07 -2.07 21.79
N GLN A 61 4.67 -3.33 21.64
CA GLN A 61 5.42 -4.32 20.87
C GLN A 61 4.83 -4.56 19.49
N ARG A 62 3.50 -4.47 19.35
CA ARG A 62 2.83 -4.55 18.05
C ARG A 62 2.81 -3.17 17.39
N ALA A 63 3.20 -3.10 16.12
CA ALA A 63 2.98 -1.90 15.32
C ALA A 63 1.46 -1.62 15.26
N PRO A 64 1.04 -0.35 15.28
CA PRO A 64 -0.38 -0.03 15.13
C PRO A 64 -0.92 -0.69 13.86
N PRO A 65 -2.15 -1.22 13.86
CA PRO A 65 -2.76 -1.71 12.64
C PRO A 65 -2.83 -0.55 11.66
N LYS A 66 -2.07 -0.63 10.57
CA LYS A 66 -2.16 0.32 9.45
C LYS A 66 -3.62 0.35 9.02
N SER A 67 -4.19 1.55 8.90
CA SER A 67 -5.61 1.66 8.59
C SER A 67 -5.91 0.95 7.27
N SER A 68 -7.12 0.42 7.10
CA SER A 68 -7.52 -0.34 5.90
C SER A 68 -7.44 0.45 4.60
N LEU A 69 -7.18 1.76 4.66
CA LEU A 69 -6.93 2.62 3.51
C LEU A 69 -5.45 2.72 3.12
N GLU A 70 -4.51 2.50 4.04
CA GLU A 70 -3.07 2.54 3.75
C GLU A 70 -2.62 1.48 2.73
N PRO A 71 -3.04 0.20 2.79
CA PRO A 71 -2.67 -0.78 1.78
C PRO A 71 -3.27 -0.48 0.41
N ALA A 72 -4.49 0.08 0.36
CA ALA A 72 -5.13 0.47 -0.90
C ALA A 72 -4.46 1.72 -1.52
N LEU A 73 -3.94 2.62 -0.68
CA LEU A 73 -3.18 3.79 -1.13
C LEU A 73 -1.78 3.39 -1.60
N ASP A 74 -1.10 2.49 -0.90
CA ASP A 74 0.19 1.92 -1.34
C ASP A 74 0.02 1.15 -2.67
N ASP A 75 -1.04 0.37 -2.87
CA ASP A 75 -1.31 -0.33 -4.14
C ASP A 75 -1.61 0.65 -5.30
N LEU A 76 -2.26 1.78 -5.03
CA LEU A 76 -2.54 2.82 -6.03
C LEU A 76 -1.30 3.64 -6.40
N LEU A 77 -0.32 3.74 -5.49
CA LEU A 77 0.92 4.49 -5.71
C LEU A 77 2.05 3.61 -6.27
N GLU A 78 2.07 2.31 -5.95
CA GLU A 78 3.15 1.39 -6.32
C GLU A 78 2.78 0.39 -7.45
N GLY A 79 1.48 0.27 -7.79
CA GLY A 79 0.93 -0.75 -8.70
C GLY A 79 1.00 -0.47 -10.21
N GLY A 80 1.76 0.53 -10.65
CA GLY A 80 2.05 0.79 -12.05
C GLY A 80 3.49 1.24 -12.18
N ASN A 81 4.35 0.39 -12.76
CA ASN A 81 5.81 0.53 -12.83
C ASN A 81 6.30 1.98 -12.60
N PRO A 82 6.97 2.29 -11.48
CA PRO A 82 7.32 3.66 -11.08
C PRO A 82 8.15 4.41 -12.13
N PHE A 83 8.88 3.68 -12.98
CA PHE A 83 9.59 4.25 -14.13
C PHE A 83 8.65 4.63 -15.28
N VAL A 84 7.60 3.85 -15.52
CA VAL A 84 6.54 4.16 -16.50
C VAL A 84 5.65 5.29 -16.00
N ALA A 85 5.33 5.33 -14.70
CA ALA A 85 4.63 6.46 -14.10
C ALA A 85 5.47 7.75 -14.15
N ALA A 86 6.78 7.66 -13.92
CA ALA A 86 7.71 8.79 -14.03
C ALA A 86 7.92 9.27 -15.48
N VAL A 87 7.98 8.36 -16.46
CA VAL A 87 8.11 8.71 -17.90
C VAL A 87 6.78 9.20 -18.48
N ALA A 88 5.64 8.62 -18.08
CA ALA A 88 4.32 9.13 -18.41
C ALA A 88 4.07 10.52 -17.79
N SER A 89 4.62 10.76 -16.61
CA SER A 89 4.67 12.06 -15.96
C SER A 89 5.63 13.05 -16.64
N ALA A 90 6.76 12.58 -17.17
CA ALA A 90 7.66 13.41 -17.97
C ALA A 90 7.03 13.86 -19.29
N LEU A 91 6.01 13.14 -19.78
CA LEU A 91 5.18 13.53 -20.92
C LEU A 91 4.17 14.66 -20.60
N VAL A 92 3.97 15.02 -19.32
CA VAL A 92 3.13 16.16 -18.91
C VAL A 92 4.03 17.27 -18.32
N PRO A 93 4.22 18.41 -19.02
CA PRO A 93 5.00 19.52 -18.46
C PRO A 93 4.42 19.95 -17.10
N GLY A 94 5.22 19.88 -16.03
CA GLY A 94 4.82 20.33 -14.69
C GLY A 94 5.31 19.48 -13.51
N LEU A 95 5.59 18.19 -13.69
CA LEU A 95 5.96 17.30 -12.56
C LEU A 95 7.30 17.62 -11.90
N GLY A 96 8.26 18.18 -12.63
CA GLY A 96 9.54 18.64 -12.06
C GLY A 96 9.38 19.80 -11.05
N GLN A 97 8.34 20.64 -11.20
CA GLN A 97 8.07 21.74 -10.27
C GLN A 97 7.34 21.28 -9.01
N LEU A 98 6.62 20.16 -9.09
CA LEU A 98 5.98 19.52 -7.94
C LEU A 98 7.03 18.87 -7.01
N TYR A 99 8.10 18.30 -7.59
CA TYR A 99 9.23 17.75 -6.84
C TYR A 99 9.99 18.83 -6.04
N ASN A 100 10.05 20.05 -6.58
CA ASN A 100 10.71 21.19 -5.93
C ASN A 100 9.85 21.86 -4.82
N ARG A 101 8.78 21.18 -4.37
CA ARG A 101 7.74 21.67 -3.41
C ARG A 101 7.09 23.01 -3.76
N GLN A 102 7.25 23.50 -4.99
CA GLN A 102 6.66 24.76 -5.45
C GLN A 102 5.29 24.49 -6.08
N LEU A 103 4.31 24.12 -5.26
CA LEU A 103 2.97 23.67 -5.67
C LEU A 103 2.28 24.67 -6.61
N THR A 104 2.39 25.97 -6.33
CA THR A 104 1.77 27.02 -7.14
C THR A 104 2.32 27.07 -8.57
N LYS A 105 3.64 26.95 -8.73
CA LYS A 105 4.28 26.96 -10.06
C LYS A 105 4.05 25.65 -10.80
N GLY A 106 4.01 24.53 -10.08
CA GLY A 106 3.66 23.22 -10.62
C GLY A 106 2.25 23.19 -11.19
N LEU A 107 1.26 23.74 -10.48
CA LEU A 107 -0.12 23.80 -10.95
C LEU A 107 -0.28 24.67 -12.21
N VAL A 108 0.38 25.84 -12.25
CA VAL A 108 0.35 26.73 -13.42
C VAL A 108 0.89 26.05 -14.67
N LEU A 109 2.02 25.34 -14.55
CA LEU A 109 2.61 24.62 -15.68
C LEU A 109 1.76 23.42 -16.13
N LEU A 110 1.13 22.72 -15.19
CA LEU A 110 0.23 21.60 -15.50
C LEU A 110 -1.00 22.08 -16.28
N VAL A 111 -1.65 23.16 -15.83
CA VAL A 111 -2.80 23.76 -16.51
C VAL A 111 -2.40 24.32 -17.88
N ALA A 112 -1.27 25.04 -17.96
CA ALA A 112 -0.76 25.56 -19.23
C ALA A 112 -0.43 24.44 -20.22
N GLY A 113 0.17 23.34 -19.74
CA GLY A 113 0.46 22.14 -20.53
C GLY A 113 -0.80 21.49 -21.09
N PHE A 114 -1.82 21.33 -20.26
CA PHE A 114 -3.11 20.78 -20.66
C PHE A 114 -3.81 21.65 -21.73
N LEU A 115 -3.85 22.97 -21.51
CA LEU A 115 -4.43 23.91 -22.48
C LEU A 115 -3.67 23.95 -23.80
N ALA A 116 -2.33 23.89 -23.75
CA ALA A 116 -1.50 23.83 -24.94
C ALA A 116 -1.71 22.53 -25.73
N GLY A 117 -1.78 21.39 -25.03
CA GLY A 117 -2.06 20.09 -25.64
C GLY A 117 -3.44 20.04 -26.31
N LEU A 118 -4.48 20.52 -25.63
CA LEU A 118 -5.82 20.64 -26.22
C LEU A 118 -5.83 21.56 -27.44
N SER A 119 -5.13 22.71 -27.38
CA SER A 119 -5.04 23.63 -28.52
C SER A 119 -4.36 22.99 -29.72
N MET A 120 -3.29 22.22 -29.51
CA MET A 120 -2.61 21.47 -30.56
C MET A 120 -3.54 20.42 -31.18
N ALA A 121 -4.27 19.66 -30.36
CA ALA A 121 -5.21 18.64 -30.83
C ALA A 121 -6.36 19.24 -31.66
N VAL A 122 -6.94 20.37 -31.21
CA VAL A 122 -7.98 21.09 -31.95
C VAL A 122 -7.45 21.60 -33.29
N PHE A 123 -6.25 22.19 -33.31
CA PHE A 123 -5.64 22.69 -34.54
C PHE A 123 -5.31 21.55 -35.53
N VAL A 124 -4.73 20.45 -35.03
CA VAL A 124 -4.44 19.26 -35.83
C VAL A 124 -5.73 18.66 -36.39
N GLY A 125 -6.77 18.53 -35.56
CA GLY A 125 -8.09 18.06 -35.99
C GLY A 125 -8.70 18.96 -37.06
N PHE A 126 -8.63 20.28 -36.87
CA PHE A 126 -9.13 21.26 -37.84
C PHE A 126 -8.44 21.17 -39.21
N LEU A 127 -7.13 20.88 -39.25
CA LEU A 127 -6.38 20.70 -40.49
C LEU A 127 -6.55 19.31 -41.11
N LEU A 128 -6.58 18.24 -40.32
CA LEU A 128 -6.74 16.87 -40.83
C LEU A 128 -8.15 16.58 -41.30
N TYR A 129 -9.17 17.12 -40.63
CA TYR A 129 -10.57 16.88 -40.97
C TYR A 129 -10.92 17.18 -42.44
N PRO A 130 -10.59 18.36 -43.01
CA PRO A 130 -10.89 18.64 -44.42
C PRO A 130 -10.12 17.71 -45.37
N VAL A 131 -8.88 17.32 -45.04
CA VAL A 131 -8.10 16.39 -45.86
C VAL A 131 -8.76 15.01 -45.90
N VAL A 132 -9.17 14.50 -44.75
CA VAL A 132 -9.89 13.22 -44.63
C VAL A 132 -11.23 13.28 -45.33
N TRP A 133 -11.96 14.40 -45.21
CA TRP A 133 -13.22 14.61 -45.89
C TRP A 133 -13.08 14.57 -47.42
N VAL A 134 -12.10 15.29 -47.98
CA VAL A 134 -11.82 15.24 -49.42
C VAL A 134 -11.44 13.84 -49.87
N TYR A 135 -10.59 13.15 -49.10
CA TYR A 135 -10.22 11.77 -49.39
C TYR A 135 -11.44 10.84 -49.39
N ALA A 136 -12.36 10.97 -48.43
CA ALA A 136 -13.58 10.18 -48.35
C ALA A 136 -14.51 10.42 -49.55
N VAL A 137 -14.64 11.67 -50.01
CA VAL A 137 -15.39 12.00 -51.23
C VAL A 137 -14.76 11.38 -52.47
N TYR A 138 -13.43 11.46 -52.57
CA TYR A 138 -12.69 10.83 -53.67
C TYR A 138 -12.85 9.31 -53.68
N ASP A 139 -12.70 8.66 -52.53
CA ASP A 139 -12.89 7.22 -52.38
C ASP A 139 -14.30 6.80 -52.84
N ALA A 140 -15.33 7.46 -52.32
CA ALA A 140 -16.72 7.22 -52.71
C ALA A 140 -16.95 7.37 -54.23
N TYR A 141 -16.37 8.40 -54.85
CA TYR A 141 -16.46 8.61 -56.29
C TYR A 141 -15.76 7.50 -57.08
N THR A 142 -14.54 7.11 -56.70
CA THR A 142 -13.82 6.05 -57.42
C THR A 142 -14.43 4.67 -57.23
N VAL A 143 -15.10 4.42 -56.11
CA VAL A 143 -15.84 3.17 -55.87
C VAL A 143 -17.10 3.12 -56.73
N ALA A 144 -17.88 4.20 -56.79
CA ALA A 144 -19.07 4.28 -57.65
C ALA A 144 -18.72 4.14 -59.14
N ALA A 145 -17.63 4.78 -59.59
CA ALA A 145 -17.17 4.70 -60.98
C ALA A 145 -16.81 3.26 -61.41
N ARG A 146 -16.32 2.43 -60.48
CA ARG A 146 -15.96 1.03 -60.75
C ARG A 146 -17.16 0.09 -60.83
N GLN A 147 -18.32 0.48 -60.31
CA GLN A 147 -19.50 -0.39 -60.24
C GLN A 147 -20.46 -0.24 -61.42
N THR A 148 -20.22 0.71 -62.36
CA THR A 148 -21.12 0.90 -63.51
C THR A 148 -20.95 -0.27 -64.50
N PRO A 149 -21.89 -1.23 -64.58
CA PRO A 149 -21.81 -2.30 -65.56
C PRO A 149 -22.15 -1.73 -66.95
N PRO A 150 -21.62 -2.29 -68.06
CA PRO A 150 -22.11 -1.92 -69.38
C PRO A 150 -23.62 -2.20 -69.43
N LEU A 151 -24.40 -1.25 -69.96
CA LEU A 151 -25.84 -1.43 -70.15
C LEU A 151 -26.07 -2.64 -71.06
N SER A 152 -26.35 -3.80 -70.47
CA SER A 152 -26.89 -4.94 -71.22
C SER A 152 -28.35 -4.64 -71.49
N PHE A 153 -28.62 -4.18 -72.70
CA PHE A 153 -29.96 -4.22 -73.26
C PHE A 153 -30.25 -5.70 -73.56
N ASP A 154 -31.01 -6.35 -72.67
CA ASP A 154 -31.68 -7.60 -72.99
C ASP A 154 -32.77 -7.29 -74.02
N ASP A 155 -32.42 -7.40 -75.30
CA ASP A 155 -33.40 -7.46 -76.38
C ASP A 155 -34.12 -8.80 -76.28
N GLY A 156 -35.30 -8.77 -75.65
CA GLY A 156 -36.21 -9.90 -75.58
C GLY A 156 -36.60 -10.40 -76.96
N ALA A 157 -36.32 -11.68 -77.21
CA ALA A 157 -36.83 -12.47 -78.33
C ALA A 157 -37.29 -13.84 -77.80
#